data_AF-A0A914QZH3-F1
#
_entry.id   AF-A0A914QZH3-F1
#
_cell.length_a   1.000
_cell.length_b   1.000
_cell.length_c   1.000
_cell.angle_alpha   90.00
_cell.angle_beta   90.00
_cell.angle_gamma   90.00
#
_symmetry.space_group_name_H-M   'P 1'
#
loop_
_entity.id
_entity.type
_entity.pdbx_description
1 polymer ?
#
loop_
_entity_poly.entity_id
_entity_poly.type
_entity_poly.pdbx_seq_one_letter_code
_entity_poly.pdbx_strand_id
1 'polypeptide(L)'
;MLKSHKPQELTTRKVLVLINPFSGQKKALNLYNTFCKSIFLEANIQVELRFTKHANHATEIVQTLDIDCYESIGIVSGDGLVNEAITGLLTRSDRDRALRMPIIHIPGGTGNSLAASIAFKCGEPFSARGGFCRELTLMGIKPSYKQLRLHHFESSSDGHKCVFLSVVWGLIADIDIGSERFRWAGMIRLHMEALLRTMQLPTVAKYKGRISYLPIDDESLISKTRFKNNEPRKSFGNGHFGGGDIPDLADMDLNISKPKINTVKDSFKNRELVKIPRLDEPVPDNWITIESEFVMVNVTSLSHIGSDLPYIPSSKLEEEVLYLSLVDWSVVKNRFSIARMLADMDICSHLDYPCFHFIPVKACRIEPAPGAGGHVAVDGEPCTSGSAFQVVASSYCATVACRELRD
;
A
#
# COMPACT_ATOMS: atom_id res chain seq x y z
N MET A 1 13.01 -53.98 4.94
CA MET A 1 13.80 -53.02 4.15
C MET A 1 13.18 -51.63 4.31
N LEU A 2 13.76 -50.80 5.17
CA LEU A 2 13.41 -49.39 5.30
C LEU A 2 13.87 -48.68 4.01
N LYS A 3 12.93 -48.10 3.25
CA LYS A 3 13.28 -47.25 2.12
C LYS A 3 14.04 -46.04 2.67
N SER A 4 15.32 -45.95 2.35
CA SER A 4 16.14 -44.77 2.61
C SER A 4 15.46 -43.55 1.97
N HIS A 5 14.99 -42.61 2.79
CA HIS A 5 14.70 -41.26 2.32
C HIS A 5 16.02 -40.70 1.77
N LYS A 6 16.12 -40.57 0.45
CA LYS A 6 17.17 -39.72 -0.14
C LYS A 6 16.89 -38.30 0.37
N PRO A 7 17.85 -37.61 1.01
CA PRO A 7 17.69 -36.18 1.24
C PRO A 7 17.47 -35.52 -0.12
N GLN A 8 16.38 -34.79 -0.29
CA GLN A 8 16.26 -33.82 -1.37
C GLN A 8 17.50 -32.95 -1.30
N GLU A 9 18.22 -32.80 -2.42
CA GLU A 9 19.29 -31.81 -2.52
C GLU A 9 18.70 -30.46 -2.14
N LEU A 10 19.07 -29.95 -0.97
CA LEU A 10 18.70 -28.62 -0.51
C LEU A 10 19.38 -27.62 -1.43
N THR A 11 18.71 -27.23 -2.52
CA THR A 11 19.11 -26.07 -3.30
C THR A 11 19.18 -24.90 -2.33
N THR A 12 20.38 -24.34 -2.12
CA THR A 12 20.58 -23.19 -1.23
C THR A 12 19.61 -22.08 -1.64
N ARG A 13 18.71 -21.71 -0.73
CA ARG A 13 17.71 -20.67 -0.96
C ARG A 13 18.40 -19.36 -1.27
N LYS A 14 18.02 -18.70 -2.35
CA LYS A 14 18.63 -17.42 -2.78
C LYS A 14 17.59 -16.30 -2.75
N VAL A 15 17.94 -15.19 -2.09
CA VAL A 15 17.07 -14.01 -1.95
C VAL A 15 17.78 -12.79 -2.53
N LEU A 16 17.08 -12.05 -3.41
CA LEU A 16 17.53 -10.74 -3.84
C LEU A 16 17.09 -9.72 -2.80
N VAL A 17 18.01 -8.97 -2.19
CA VAL A 17 17.68 -7.90 -1.25
C VAL A 17 17.96 -6.55 -1.90
N LEU A 18 16.89 -5.78 -2.12
CA LEU A 18 16.93 -4.40 -2.61
C LEU A 18 16.98 -3.43 -1.43
N ILE A 19 17.95 -2.52 -1.45
CA ILE A 19 18.12 -1.50 -0.41
C ILE A 19 18.22 -0.13 -1.06
N ASN A 20 17.41 0.82 -0.60
CA ASN A 20 17.64 2.23 -0.87
C ASN A 20 18.50 2.83 0.25
N PRO A 21 19.77 3.19 0.00
CA PRO A 21 20.69 3.69 1.04
C PRO A 21 20.24 5.03 1.64
N PHE A 22 19.33 5.77 0.99
CA PHE A 22 18.79 7.04 1.47
C PHE A 22 17.50 6.90 2.29
N SER A 23 16.94 5.70 2.39
CA SER A 23 15.71 5.43 3.14
C SER A 23 15.88 5.55 4.66
N GLY A 24 14.80 5.93 5.35
CA GLY A 24 14.72 5.93 6.81
C GLY A 24 15.79 6.78 7.49
N GLN A 25 16.02 8.01 7.01
CA GLN A 25 17.12 8.88 7.46
C GLN A 25 18.52 8.28 7.21
N LYS A 26 18.71 7.60 6.07
CA LYS A 26 19.94 6.90 5.67
C LYS A 26 20.33 5.75 6.60
N LYS A 27 19.37 5.16 7.31
CA LYS A 27 19.61 4.07 8.27
C LYS A 27 19.29 2.69 7.71
N ALA A 28 18.64 2.58 6.55
CA ALA A 28 18.21 1.30 5.99
C ALA A 28 19.33 0.24 5.89
N LEU A 29 20.50 0.59 5.35
CA LEU A 29 21.65 -0.32 5.29
C LEU A 29 22.16 -0.72 6.69
N ASN A 30 22.20 0.23 7.62
CA ASN A 30 22.62 -0.06 8.99
C ASN A 30 21.61 -0.98 9.69
N LEU A 31 20.32 -0.76 9.49
CA LEU A 31 19.25 -1.63 10.00
C LEU A 31 19.38 -3.05 9.45
N TYR A 32 19.62 -3.19 8.14
CA TYR A 32 19.88 -4.49 7.53
C TYR A 32 21.08 -5.19 8.17
N ASN A 33 22.23 -4.51 8.25
CA ASN A 33 23.46 -5.09 8.80
C ASN A 33 23.32 -5.48 10.28
N THR A 34 22.58 -4.68 11.05
CA THR A 34 22.44 -4.87 12.50
C THR A 34 21.39 -5.93 12.85
N PHE A 35 20.26 -5.94 12.15
CA PHE A 35 19.08 -6.71 12.57
C PHE A 35 18.70 -7.85 11.63
N CYS A 36 19.15 -7.84 10.37
CA CYS A 36 18.63 -8.75 9.34
C CYS A 36 19.70 -9.69 8.79
N LYS A 37 20.92 -9.18 8.53
CA LYS A 37 22.00 -9.91 7.85
C LYS A 37 22.35 -11.24 8.52
N SER A 38 22.49 -11.25 9.85
CA SER A 38 22.80 -12.47 10.59
C SER A 38 21.68 -13.50 10.50
N ILE A 39 20.42 -13.09 10.46
CA ILE A 39 19.28 -14.00 10.39
C ILE A 39 19.28 -14.80 9.08
N PHE A 40 19.55 -14.14 7.96
CA PHE A 40 19.69 -14.84 6.68
C PHE A 40 20.89 -15.79 6.67
N LEU A 41 22.02 -15.37 7.27
CA LEU A 41 23.23 -16.19 7.36
C LEU A 41 22.99 -17.47 8.18
N GLU A 42 22.43 -17.33 9.38
CA GLU A 42 22.10 -18.46 10.27
C GLU A 42 21.05 -19.39 9.66
N ALA A 43 20.16 -18.86 8.81
CA ALA A 43 19.19 -19.65 8.06
C ALA A 43 19.77 -20.35 6.81
N ASN A 44 21.07 -20.23 6.55
CA ASN A 44 21.75 -20.72 5.33
C ASN A 44 21.09 -20.22 4.03
N ILE A 45 20.62 -18.97 4.02
CA ILE A 45 20.04 -18.32 2.84
C ILE A 45 21.10 -17.44 2.17
N GLN A 46 21.35 -17.68 0.89
CA GLN A 46 22.24 -16.84 0.10
C GLN A 46 21.54 -15.52 -0.24
N VAL A 47 22.13 -14.40 0.19
CA VAL A 47 21.59 -13.07 -0.11
C VAL A 47 22.44 -12.36 -1.15
N GLU A 48 21.79 -11.92 -2.23
CA GLU A 48 22.37 -10.98 -3.18
C GLU A 48 21.87 -9.57 -2.86
N LEU A 49 22.77 -8.66 -2.48
CA LEU A 49 22.41 -7.27 -2.18
C LEU A 49 22.51 -6.41 -3.44
N ARG A 50 21.46 -5.63 -3.74
CA ARG A 50 21.49 -4.57 -4.76
C ARG A 50 21.00 -3.25 -4.18
N PHE A 51 21.73 -2.19 -4.51
CA PHE A 51 21.41 -0.83 -4.05
C PHE A 51 20.71 -0.03 -5.14
N THR A 52 19.59 0.60 -4.79
CA THR A 52 18.95 1.55 -5.69
C THR A 52 19.64 2.91 -5.66
N LYS A 53 19.55 3.65 -6.77
CA LYS A 53 20.36 4.85 -7.02
C LYS A 53 19.51 6.08 -7.34
N HIS A 54 18.40 5.88 -8.03
CA HIS A 54 17.43 6.91 -8.39
C HIS A 54 16.01 6.33 -8.33
N ALA A 55 15.00 7.20 -8.45
CA ALA A 55 13.61 6.79 -8.59
C ALA A 55 13.44 5.85 -9.79
N ASN A 56 12.57 4.86 -9.64
CA ASN A 56 12.31 3.77 -10.60
C ASN A 56 13.48 2.80 -10.85
N HIS A 57 14.62 2.92 -10.16
CA HIS A 57 15.72 1.98 -10.35
C HIS A 57 15.36 0.55 -9.87
N ALA A 58 14.52 0.39 -8.85
CA ALA A 58 14.05 -0.96 -8.48
C ALA A 58 13.12 -1.53 -9.56
N THR A 59 12.29 -0.70 -10.19
CA THR A 59 11.47 -1.09 -11.34
C THR A 59 12.34 -1.67 -12.45
N GLU A 60 13.40 -0.97 -12.84
CA GLU A 60 14.35 -1.41 -13.89
C GLU A 60 15.05 -2.72 -13.54
N ILE A 61 15.52 -2.85 -12.28
CA ILE A 61 16.18 -4.06 -11.78
C ILE A 61 15.23 -5.26 -11.85
N VAL A 62 14.01 -5.12 -11.33
CA VAL A 62 13.06 -6.23 -11.19
C VAL A 62 12.42 -6.60 -12.54
N GLN A 63 12.18 -5.61 -13.40
CA GLN A 63 11.66 -5.82 -14.75
C GLN A 63 12.60 -6.70 -15.60
N THR A 64 13.91 -6.59 -15.41
CA THR A 64 14.93 -7.37 -16.15
C THR A 64 15.48 -8.57 -15.37
N LEU A 65 15.00 -8.80 -14.15
CA LEU A 65 15.48 -9.86 -13.27
C LEU A 65 15.18 -11.25 -13.85
N ASP A 66 16.15 -12.15 -13.81
CA ASP A 66 15.85 -13.57 -13.93
C ASP A 66 15.26 -14.05 -12.60
N ILE A 67 13.93 -14.12 -12.55
CA ILE A 67 13.19 -14.48 -11.34
C ILE A 67 13.40 -15.95 -10.94
N ASP A 68 13.91 -16.80 -11.84
CA ASP A 68 14.16 -18.23 -11.55
C ASP A 68 15.41 -18.44 -10.69
N CYS A 69 16.29 -17.43 -10.65
CA CYS A 69 17.48 -17.42 -9.82
C CYS A 69 17.19 -17.13 -8.34
N TYR A 70 15.95 -16.76 -7.97
CA TYR A 70 15.62 -16.32 -6.61
C TYR A 70 14.32 -16.95 -6.13
N GLU A 71 14.23 -17.19 -4.83
CA GLU A 71 13.01 -17.66 -4.19
C GLU A 71 12.10 -16.51 -3.76
N SER A 72 12.70 -15.35 -3.45
CA SER A 72 11.96 -14.14 -3.04
C SER A 72 12.79 -12.87 -3.27
N ILE A 73 12.10 -11.73 -3.24
CA ILE A 73 12.68 -10.39 -3.26
C ILE A 73 12.46 -9.75 -1.89
N GLY A 74 13.55 -9.54 -1.14
CA GLY A 74 13.55 -8.75 0.08
C GLY A 74 13.71 -7.25 -0.22
N ILE A 75 12.91 -6.41 0.43
CA ILE A 75 12.94 -4.96 0.24
C ILE A 75 13.21 -4.31 1.60
N VAL A 76 14.40 -3.72 1.77
CA VAL A 76 14.77 -2.96 2.97
C VAL A 76 14.62 -1.47 2.69
N SER A 77 13.40 -0.97 2.79
CA SER A 77 13.03 0.43 2.55
C SER A 77 11.62 0.68 3.09
N GLY A 78 10.88 1.65 2.55
CA GLY A 78 9.47 1.85 2.80
C GLY A 78 8.60 1.49 1.59
N ASP A 79 7.33 1.88 1.65
CA ASP A 79 6.29 1.50 0.68
C ASP A 79 6.63 1.87 -0.77
N GLY A 80 7.28 3.02 -1.02
CA GLY A 80 7.65 3.45 -2.37
C GLY A 80 8.59 2.49 -3.12
N LEU A 81 9.59 1.91 -2.44
CA LEU A 81 10.49 0.93 -3.07
C LEU A 81 9.78 -0.41 -3.32
N VAL A 82 8.80 -0.75 -2.47
CA VAL A 82 7.92 -1.89 -2.71
C VAL A 82 7.08 -1.65 -3.97
N ASN A 83 6.54 -0.45 -4.14
CA ASN A 83 5.77 -0.11 -5.33
C ASN A 83 6.62 -0.21 -6.61
N GLU A 84 7.86 0.29 -6.59
CA GLU A 84 8.78 0.14 -7.72
C GLU A 84 9.03 -1.33 -8.07
N ALA A 85 9.29 -2.18 -7.07
CA ALA A 85 9.52 -3.61 -7.30
C ALA A 85 8.28 -4.31 -7.88
N ILE A 86 7.09 -4.05 -7.33
CA ILE A 86 5.81 -4.59 -7.84
C ILE A 86 5.55 -4.10 -9.27
N THR A 87 5.78 -2.82 -9.54
CA THR A 87 5.64 -2.24 -10.88
C THR A 87 6.61 -2.90 -11.85
N GLY A 88 7.83 -3.20 -11.41
CA GLY A 88 8.81 -3.98 -12.17
C GLY A 88 8.28 -5.36 -12.54
N LEU A 89 7.67 -6.10 -11.61
CA LEU A 89 7.05 -7.41 -11.87
C LEU A 89 5.85 -7.31 -12.83
N LEU A 90 4.98 -6.32 -12.60
CA LEU A 90 3.75 -6.09 -13.36
C LEU A 90 4.03 -5.77 -14.84
N THR A 91 5.09 -5.02 -15.11
CA THR A 91 5.43 -4.54 -16.47
C THR A 91 6.21 -5.55 -17.31
N ARG A 92 6.51 -6.73 -16.78
CA ARG A 92 7.13 -7.82 -17.54
C ARG A 92 6.16 -8.45 -18.53
N SER A 93 6.71 -9.23 -19.46
CA SER A 93 5.94 -10.07 -20.38
C SER A 93 5.31 -11.29 -19.69
N ASP A 94 5.99 -11.84 -18.67
CA ASP A 94 5.55 -13.01 -17.87
C ASP A 94 4.85 -12.58 -16.56
N ARG A 95 4.22 -11.40 -16.53
CA ARG A 95 3.71 -10.75 -15.30
C ARG A 95 2.81 -11.62 -14.42
N ASP A 96 1.95 -12.45 -15.01
CA ASP A 96 1.04 -13.33 -14.26
C ASP A 96 1.82 -14.34 -13.39
N ARG A 97 2.99 -14.77 -13.88
CA ARG A 97 3.95 -15.57 -13.13
C ARG A 97 4.82 -14.69 -12.22
N ALA A 98 5.32 -13.58 -12.74
CA ALA A 98 6.25 -12.72 -12.01
C ALA A 98 5.63 -12.13 -10.73
N LEU A 99 4.35 -11.76 -10.74
CA LEU A 99 3.64 -11.27 -9.54
C LEU A 99 3.47 -12.31 -8.43
N ARG A 100 3.72 -13.60 -8.73
CA ARG A 100 3.78 -14.66 -7.71
C ARG A 100 5.12 -14.70 -6.97
N MET A 101 6.15 -14.00 -7.46
CA MET A 101 7.43 -13.83 -6.76
C MET A 101 7.19 -13.19 -5.39
N PRO A 102 7.47 -13.89 -4.28
CA PRO A 102 7.20 -13.36 -2.96
C PRO A 102 8.04 -12.13 -2.63
N ILE A 103 7.38 -11.09 -2.12
CA ILE A 103 8.02 -9.88 -1.61
C ILE A 103 8.09 -9.93 -0.09
N ILE A 104 9.29 -9.80 0.47
CA ILE A 104 9.52 -9.65 1.91
C ILE A 104 9.76 -8.17 2.18
N HIS A 105 8.80 -7.49 2.81
CA HIS A 105 8.97 -6.10 3.21
C HIS A 105 9.68 -6.00 4.56
N ILE A 106 10.90 -5.49 4.59
CA ILE A 106 11.67 -5.21 5.80
C ILE A 106 11.64 -3.68 6.04
N PRO A 107 11.06 -3.19 7.15
CA PRO A 107 10.74 -1.78 7.38
C PRO A 107 11.99 -0.91 7.62
N GLY A 108 12.67 -0.53 6.53
CA GLY A 108 13.83 0.36 6.51
C GLY A 108 13.50 1.82 6.16
N GLY A 109 12.22 2.10 5.88
CA GLY A 109 11.70 3.40 5.48
C GLY A 109 11.17 4.25 6.63
N THR A 110 10.68 5.44 6.28
CA THR A 110 10.01 6.35 7.23
C THR A 110 8.55 5.90 7.42
N GLY A 111 7.82 5.68 6.32
CA GLY A 111 6.52 5.00 6.30
C GLY A 111 6.69 3.55 5.86
N ASN A 112 6.12 2.60 6.61
CA ASN A 112 6.17 1.16 6.33
C ASN A 112 4.76 0.57 6.49
N SER A 113 3.81 1.18 5.80
CA SER A 113 2.37 0.92 5.90
C SER A 113 2.01 -0.50 5.50
N LEU A 114 2.65 -1.04 4.45
CA LEU A 114 2.47 -2.44 4.06
C LEU A 114 3.03 -3.40 5.11
N ALA A 115 4.22 -3.13 5.65
CA ALA A 115 4.82 -3.96 6.70
C ALA A 115 3.91 -4.02 7.93
N ALA A 116 3.39 -2.87 8.36
CA ALA A 116 2.44 -2.79 9.46
C ALA A 116 1.11 -3.49 9.14
N SER A 117 0.59 -3.34 7.92
CA SER A 117 -0.63 -4.04 7.50
C SER A 117 -0.46 -5.56 7.50
N ILE A 118 0.69 -6.07 7.04
CA ILE A 118 1.02 -7.50 7.09
C ILE A 118 1.12 -7.96 8.54
N ALA A 119 1.89 -7.25 9.38
CA ALA A 119 2.05 -7.61 10.78
C ALA A 119 0.71 -7.63 11.53
N PHE A 120 -0.13 -6.61 11.30
CA PHE A 120 -1.48 -6.51 11.85
C PHE A 120 -2.33 -7.73 11.49
N LYS A 121 -2.32 -8.11 10.21
CA LYS A 121 -3.12 -9.23 9.72
C LYS A 121 -2.60 -10.59 10.14
N CYS A 122 -1.34 -10.69 10.52
CA CYS A 122 -0.75 -11.93 11.03
C CYS A 122 -0.75 -12.01 12.56
N GLY A 123 -1.27 -11.00 13.26
CA GLY A 123 -1.16 -10.91 14.72
C GLY A 123 0.30 -10.84 15.22
N GLU A 124 1.20 -10.34 14.39
CA GLU A 124 2.62 -10.21 14.73
C GLU A 124 2.85 -8.96 15.58
N PRO A 125 3.89 -8.96 16.44
CA PRO A 125 4.26 -7.80 17.22
C PRO A 125 4.65 -6.60 16.34
N PHE A 126 4.45 -5.40 16.89
CA PHE A 126 4.85 -4.11 16.32
C PHE A 126 5.97 -3.50 17.14
N SER A 127 7.14 -4.14 17.15
CA SER A 127 8.26 -3.57 17.88
C SER A 127 8.73 -2.25 17.26
N ALA A 128 9.39 -1.39 18.02
CA ALA A 128 9.96 -0.17 17.45
C ALA A 128 11.14 -0.49 16.49
N ARG A 129 11.13 0.14 15.31
CA ARG A 129 12.22 0.17 14.29
C ARG A 129 12.98 -1.14 14.09
N GLY A 130 14.10 -1.34 14.80
CA GLY A 130 15.01 -2.47 14.63
C GLY A 130 14.41 -3.80 15.08
N GLY A 131 13.56 -3.78 16.10
CA GLY A 131 12.78 -4.96 16.48
C GLY A 131 11.85 -5.39 15.35
N PHE A 132 11.18 -4.43 14.71
CA PHE A 132 10.30 -4.69 13.58
C PHE A 132 11.04 -5.24 12.36
N CYS A 133 12.23 -4.71 12.08
CA CYS A 133 13.12 -5.25 11.03
C CYS A 133 13.45 -6.72 11.28
N ARG A 134 13.78 -7.07 12.53
CA ARG A 134 14.08 -8.46 12.92
C ARG A 134 12.85 -9.36 12.77
N GLU A 135 11.70 -8.91 13.26
CA GLU A 135 10.43 -9.65 13.18
C GLU A 135 10.05 -9.98 11.73
N LEU A 136 10.09 -8.99 10.85
CA LEU A 136 9.72 -9.20 9.44
C LEU A 136 10.81 -9.95 8.66
N THR A 137 12.08 -9.87 9.08
CA THR A 137 13.12 -10.74 8.53
C THR A 137 12.87 -12.20 8.92
N LEU A 138 12.54 -12.49 10.18
CA LEU A 138 12.20 -13.84 10.64
C LEU A 138 10.96 -14.41 9.95
N MET A 139 9.99 -13.55 9.63
CA MET A 139 8.86 -13.91 8.77
C MET A 139 9.34 -14.33 7.38
N GLY A 140 10.24 -13.57 6.77
CA GLY A 140 10.83 -13.90 5.45
C GLY A 140 11.66 -15.18 5.41
N ILE A 141 12.21 -15.64 6.55
CA ILE A 141 12.92 -16.93 6.61
C ILE A 141 11.97 -18.11 6.43
N LYS A 142 10.82 -18.09 7.08
CA LYS A 142 9.82 -19.17 6.97
C LYS A 142 8.44 -18.56 6.71
N PRO A 143 8.23 -18.05 5.50
CA PRO A 143 7.02 -17.31 5.17
C PRO A 143 5.85 -18.26 4.92
N SER A 144 4.67 -17.84 5.34
CA SER A 144 3.46 -18.10 4.56
C SER A 144 3.31 -16.95 3.57
N TYR A 145 2.33 -17.03 2.68
CA TYR A 145 2.16 -16.02 1.64
C TYR A 145 0.71 -15.57 1.56
N LYS A 146 0.51 -14.29 1.28
CA LYS A 146 -0.81 -13.70 1.03
C LYS A 146 -0.78 -12.88 -0.25
N GLN A 147 -1.96 -12.75 -0.85
CA GLN A 147 -2.17 -11.89 -2.01
C GLN A 147 -2.35 -10.45 -1.55
N LEU A 148 -1.62 -9.53 -2.18
CA LEU A 148 -1.76 -8.09 -2.05
C LEU A 148 -2.39 -7.57 -3.33
N ARG A 149 -3.62 -7.06 -3.26
CA ARG A 149 -4.33 -6.54 -4.43
C ARG A 149 -3.67 -5.27 -4.96
N LEU A 150 -3.61 -5.21 -6.28
CA LEU A 150 -3.13 -4.05 -7.02
C LEU A 150 -4.33 -3.32 -7.64
N HIS A 151 -4.24 -2.00 -7.64
CA HIS A 151 -5.23 -1.09 -8.17
C HIS A 151 -4.62 -0.29 -9.31
N HIS A 152 -5.46 0.04 -10.29
CA HIS A 152 -5.09 0.85 -11.43
C HIS A 152 -5.46 2.30 -11.15
N PHE A 153 -4.46 3.18 -11.14
CA PHE A 153 -4.63 4.63 -11.13
C PHE A 153 -4.42 5.19 -12.53
N GLU A 154 -5.30 6.09 -12.95
CA GLU A 154 -5.19 6.85 -14.19
C GLU A 154 -5.39 8.34 -13.90
N SER A 155 -4.49 9.19 -14.41
CA SER A 155 -4.56 10.65 -14.34
C SER A 155 -4.27 11.26 -15.70
N SER A 156 -4.92 12.39 -16.00
CA SER A 156 -4.71 13.12 -17.25
C SER A 156 -3.28 13.66 -17.41
N SER A 157 -2.60 13.98 -16.30
CA SER A 157 -1.23 14.51 -16.28
C SER A 157 -0.16 13.45 -16.07
N ASP A 158 -0.43 12.47 -15.22
CA ASP A 158 0.59 11.52 -14.74
C ASP A 158 0.47 10.14 -15.40
N GLY A 159 -0.52 9.95 -16.29
CA GLY A 159 -0.76 8.70 -16.99
C GLY A 159 -1.24 7.59 -16.05
N HIS A 160 -0.65 6.40 -16.17
CA HIS A 160 -1.11 5.19 -15.49
C HIS A 160 -0.10 4.75 -14.43
N LYS A 161 -0.56 4.45 -13.21
CA LYS A 161 0.27 3.98 -12.09
C LYS A 161 -0.34 2.74 -11.44
N CYS A 162 0.54 1.90 -10.90
CA CYS A 162 0.16 0.82 -9.99
C CYS A 162 0.04 1.39 -8.57
N VAL A 163 -1.01 0.99 -7.87
CA VAL A 163 -1.30 1.42 -6.49
C VAL A 163 -1.60 0.18 -5.66
N PHE A 164 -1.03 0.08 -4.47
CA PHE A 164 -1.40 -0.99 -3.53
C PHE A 164 -1.81 -0.47 -2.15
N LEU A 165 -1.54 0.81 -1.83
CA LEU A 165 -1.77 1.39 -0.51
C LEU A 165 -2.86 2.46 -0.52
N SER A 166 -2.62 3.58 -1.21
CA SER A 166 -3.52 4.74 -1.15
C SER A 166 -3.34 5.75 -2.27
N VAL A 167 -4.41 6.49 -2.55
CA VAL A 167 -4.41 7.72 -3.34
C VAL A 167 -5.06 8.81 -2.49
N VAL A 168 -4.35 9.90 -2.25
CA VAL A 168 -4.78 10.98 -1.35
C VAL A 168 -4.80 12.32 -2.08
N TRP A 169 -5.84 13.12 -1.83
CA TRP A 169 -5.98 14.50 -2.33
C TRP A 169 -6.42 15.44 -1.20
N GLY A 170 -5.85 16.63 -1.18
CA GLY A 170 -6.18 17.67 -0.20
C GLY A 170 -5.27 17.62 1.03
N LEU A 171 -5.85 17.80 2.23
CA LEU A 171 -5.08 18.11 3.45
C LEU A 171 -4.01 17.05 3.77
N ILE A 172 -4.32 15.76 3.62
CA ILE A 172 -3.37 14.68 3.90
C ILE A 172 -2.19 14.71 2.92
N ALA A 173 -2.46 14.87 1.62
CA ALA A 173 -1.41 14.99 0.61
C ALA A 173 -0.55 16.26 0.83
N ASP A 174 -1.19 17.36 1.21
CA ASP A 174 -0.52 18.62 1.56
C ASP A 174 0.39 18.48 2.79
N ILE A 175 0.01 17.64 3.76
CA ILE A 175 0.84 17.29 4.93
C ILE A 175 2.00 16.38 4.50
N ASP A 176 1.73 15.33 3.74
CA ASP A 176 2.74 14.35 3.33
C ASP A 176 3.86 15.01 2.51
N ILE A 177 3.48 15.79 1.50
CA ILE A 177 4.41 16.48 0.61
C ILE A 177 5.00 17.71 1.29
N GLY A 178 4.18 18.50 1.99
CA GLY A 178 4.65 19.71 2.68
C GLY A 178 5.66 19.42 3.78
N SER A 179 5.54 18.28 4.45
CA SER A 179 6.45 17.87 5.53
C SER A 179 7.80 17.33 5.03
N GLU A 180 7.99 17.12 3.72
CA GLU A 180 9.29 16.69 3.16
C GLU A 180 10.42 17.70 3.45
N ARG A 181 10.10 19.00 3.63
CA ARG A 181 11.06 20.01 4.10
C ARG A 181 11.63 19.70 5.50
N PHE A 182 10.94 18.86 6.27
CA PHE A 182 11.33 18.39 7.59
C PHE A 182 11.71 16.89 7.59
N ARG A 183 12.12 16.31 6.45
CA ARG A 183 12.49 14.87 6.36
C ARG A 183 13.54 14.44 7.40
N TRP A 184 14.38 15.36 7.86
CA TRP A 184 15.34 15.14 8.94
C TRP A 184 14.68 14.75 10.27
N ALA A 185 13.45 15.19 10.53
CA ALA A 185 12.70 14.93 11.76
C ALA A 185 12.04 13.53 11.80
N GLY A 186 12.14 12.73 10.74
CA GLY A 186 11.49 11.43 10.67
C GLY A 186 9.97 11.55 10.72
N MET A 187 9.26 10.66 11.42
CA MET A 187 7.78 10.66 11.48
C MET A 187 7.17 11.91 12.12
N ILE A 188 7.91 12.60 13.01
CA ILE A 188 7.44 13.83 13.66
C ILE A 188 7.14 14.94 12.63
N ARG A 189 7.76 14.87 11.44
CA ARG A 189 7.50 15.81 10.33
C ARG A 189 6.01 15.93 9.97
N LEU A 190 5.28 14.81 10.02
CA LEU A 190 3.86 14.76 9.66
C LEU A 190 3.04 15.54 10.68
N HIS A 191 3.32 15.36 11.98
CA HIS A 191 2.66 16.12 13.05
C HIS A 191 3.00 17.62 12.99
N MET A 192 4.25 17.97 12.68
CA MET A 192 4.66 19.38 12.54
C MET A 192 3.90 20.06 11.40
N GLU A 193 3.87 19.46 10.22
CA GLU A 193 3.15 20.04 9.07
C GLU A 193 1.63 20.01 9.30
N ALA A 194 1.07 18.96 9.91
CA ALA A 194 -0.33 18.90 10.30
C ALA A 194 -0.72 20.06 11.22
N LEU A 195 0.13 20.40 12.20
CA LEU A 195 -0.08 21.56 13.07
C LEU A 195 -0.04 22.88 12.29
N LEU A 196 0.95 23.07 11.41
CA LEU A 196 1.07 24.27 10.58
C LEU A 196 -0.17 24.47 9.69
N ARG A 197 -0.59 23.41 9.00
CA ARG A 197 -1.79 23.43 8.14
C ARG A 197 -3.06 23.65 8.97
N THR A 198 -3.18 22.99 10.12
CA THR A 198 -4.26 23.21 11.10
C THR A 198 -4.38 24.68 11.51
N MET A 199 -3.27 25.35 11.79
CA MET A 199 -3.29 26.75 12.19
C MET A 199 -3.66 27.69 11.04
N GLN A 200 -3.37 27.29 9.80
CA GLN A 200 -3.70 28.03 8.58
C GLN A 200 -5.10 27.70 8.02
N LEU A 201 -5.79 26.67 8.52
CA LEU A 201 -7.21 26.45 8.21
C LEU A 201 -8.01 27.71 8.61
N PRO A 202 -8.75 28.36 7.68
CA PRO A 202 -9.36 27.81 6.45
C PRO A 202 -8.68 28.11 5.12
N THR A 203 -7.51 28.75 5.07
CA THR A 203 -6.90 29.21 3.81
C THR A 203 -6.25 28.10 2.99
N VAL A 204 -5.93 26.96 3.60
CA VAL A 204 -5.11 25.90 3.00
C VAL A 204 -5.83 24.58 2.77
N ALA A 205 -7.06 24.40 3.26
CA ALA A 205 -7.74 23.10 3.26
C ALA A 205 -9.17 23.16 2.69
N LYS A 206 -9.38 24.05 1.72
CA LYS A 206 -10.64 24.17 0.98
C LYS A 206 -10.39 23.73 -0.45
N TYR A 207 -10.67 22.47 -0.72
CA TYR A 207 -10.43 21.86 -2.02
C TYR A 207 -11.75 21.62 -2.72
N LYS A 208 -12.13 22.55 -3.61
CA LYS A 208 -13.35 22.41 -4.40
C LYS A 208 -13.16 21.32 -5.45
N GLY A 209 -14.12 20.41 -5.59
CA GLY A 209 -14.05 19.39 -6.62
C GLY A 209 -15.31 18.54 -6.72
N ARG A 210 -15.26 17.59 -7.63
CA ARG A 210 -16.28 16.58 -7.86
C ARG A 210 -15.71 15.20 -7.58
N ILE A 211 -16.41 14.43 -6.75
CA ILE A 211 -16.07 13.04 -6.43
C ILE A 211 -17.20 12.18 -6.98
N SER A 212 -16.88 11.27 -7.88
CA SER A 212 -17.84 10.27 -8.39
C SER A 212 -17.35 8.89 -8.00
N TYR A 213 -18.22 8.02 -7.50
CA TYR A 213 -17.82 6.67 -7.09
C TYR A 213 -18.90 5.62 -7.36
N LEU A 214 -18.46 4.38 -7.52
CA LEU A 214 -19.32 3.21 -7.63
C LEU A 214 -19.32 2.48 -6.28
N PRO A 215 -20.41 2.58 -5.48
CA PRO A 215 -20.47 1.95 -4.17
C PRO A 215 -20.51 0.41 -4.26
N ILE A 216 -20.22 -0.23 -3.13
CA ILE A 216 -20.46 -1.66 -2.93
C ILE A 216 -21.76 -1.85 -2.16
N ASP A 217 -22.75 -2.45 -2.81
CA ASP A 217 -24.04 -2.80 -2.22
C ASP A 217 -23.94 -4.15 -1.46
N ASP A 218 -23.09 -4.20 -0.43
CA ASP A 218 -22.95 -5.38 0.44
C ASP A 218 -23.15 -4.94 1.90
N GLU A 219 -24.31 -5.29 2.46
CA GLU A 219 -24.65 -4.98 3.86
C GLU A 219 -23.64 -5.55 4.86
N SER A 220 -23.00 -6.69 4.55
CA SER A 220 -22.00 -7.30 5.42
C SER A 220 -20.71 -6.47 5.46
N LEU A 221 -20.27 -5.96 4.31
CA LEU A 221 -19.11 -5.05 4.23
C LEU A 221 -19.46 -3.71 4.88
N ILE A 222 -20.65 -3.17 4.64
CA ILE A 222 -21.16 -1.96 5.29
C ILE A 222 -21.29 -2.15 6.82
N SER A 223 -21.58 -3.36 7.29
CA SER A 223 -21.65 -3.66 8.73
C SER A 223 -20.27 -3.85 9.38
N LYS A 224 -19.30 -4.42 8.66
CA LYS A 224 -17.90 -4.59 9.12
C LYS A 224 -17.13 -3.27 9.12
N THR A 225 -17.58 -2.31 8.29
CA THR A 225 -17.07 -0.95 8.30
C THR A 225 -17.66 -0.14 9.45
N ARG A 226 -18.92 -0.35 9.82
CA ARG A 226 -19.54 0.26 11.02
C ARG A 226 -18.90 -0.26 12.31
N PHE A 227 -18.12 0.59 12.99
CA PHE A 227 -17.66 0.30 14.35
C PHE A 227 -18.86 0.23 15.31
N LYS A 228 -19.04 -0.90 16.00
CA LYS A 228 -19.93 -0.97 17.16
C LYS A 228 -19.23 -0.22 18.31
N ASN A 229 -19.78 0.95 18.65
CA ASN A 229 -19.39 1.72 19.83
C ASN A 229 -19.29 0.80 21.06
N ASN A 230 -18.10 0.72 21.68
CA ASN A 230 -17.77 0.01 22.94
C ASN A 230 -17.06 -1.36 22.89
N GLU A 231 -16.32 -1.71 21.84
CA GLU A 231 -15.32 -2.79 21.98
C GLU A 231 -13.97 -2.17 22.42
N PRO A 232 -13.56 -2.23 23.70
CA PRO A 232 -12.15 -2.05 24.05
C PRO A 232 -11.32 -3.06 23.24
N ARG A 233 -10.05 -2.73 22.96
CA ARG A 233 -9.01 -3.48 22.18
C ARG A 233 -8.78 -4.98 22.55
N LYS A 234 -9.74 -5.68 23.15
CA LYS A 234 -9.67 -7.06 23.67
C LYS A 234 -10.39 -8.11 22.83
N SER A 235 -10.93 -7.78 21.66
CA SER A 235 -11.71 -8.72 20.82
C SER A 235 -11.13 -8.99 19.43
N PHE A 236 -9.82 -8.79 19.22
CA PHE A 236 -9.14 -9.28 18.01
C PHE A 236 -8.78 -10.77 18.15
N GLY A 237 -9.76 -11.60 18.50
CA GLY A 237 -9.65 -13.06 18.64
C GLY A 237 -10.43 -13.81 17.56
N ASN A 238 -9.87 -14.97 17.19
CA ASN A 238 -10.29 -16.08 16.31
C ASN A 238 -11.44 -15.85 15.31
N GLY A 239 -11.08 -15.94 14.03
CA GLY A 239 -12.02 -16.11 12.91
C GLY A 239 -11.92 -15.09 11.77
N HIS A 240 -11.18 -14.00 11.95
CA HIS A 240 -11.10 -12.92 10.94
C HIS A 240 -9.98 -13.06 9.90
N PHE A 241 -9.19 -14.13 10.00
CA PHE A 241 -7.86 -14.22 9.37
C PHE A 241 -7.69 -15.29 8.30
N GLY A 242 -8.76 -16.02 7.96
CA GLY A 242 -8.77 -16.90 6.80
C GLY A 242 -8.49 -16.08 5.54
N GLY A 243 -7.30 -16.25 4.97
CA GLY A 243 -7.00 -15.87 3.60
C GLY A 243 -7.20 -17.09 2.71
N GLY A 244 -7.53 -16.87 1.44
CA GLY A 244 -7.62 -17.96 0.47
C GLY A 244 -6.25 -18.56 0.15
N ASP A 245 -6.25 -19.86 -0.17
CA ASP A 245 -5.04 -20.58 -0.58
C ASP A 245 -4.45 -20.00 -1.87
N ILE A 246 -3.13 -20.07 -1.98
CA ILE A 246 -2.42 -19.73 -3.22
C ILE A 246 -2.52 -20.94 -4.15
N PRO A 247 -2.91 -20.76 -5.43
CA PRO A 247 -2.97 -21.86 -6.38
C PRO A 247 -1.63 -22.60 -6.50
N ASP A 248 -1.69 -23.93 -6.46
CA ASP A 248 -0.54 -24.82 -6.54
C ASP A 248 0.17 -24.72 -7.91
N LEU A 249 1.49 -24.89 -7.93
CA LEU A 249 2.41 -24.59 -9.05
C LEU A 249 2.36 -25.57 -10.24
N ALA A 250 1.31 -26.35 -10.41
CA ALA A 250 1.26 -27.35 -11.48
C ALA A 250 0.88 -26.72 -12.84
N ASP A 251 1.83 -26.77 -13.77
CA ASP A 251 1.72 -26.63 -15.22
C ASP A 251 1.28 -25.25 -15.77
N MET A 252 2.27 -24.36 -15.93
CA MET A 252 2.21 -23.31 -16.95
C MET A 252 3.39 -23.44 -17.91
N ASP A 253 3.06 -23.66 -19.18
CA ASP A 253 4.01 -23.89 -20.28
C ASP A 253 5.11 -22.82 -20.37
N LEU A 254 6.35 -23.28 -20.23
CA LEU A 254 7.58 -22.50 -20.38
C LEU A 254 7.90 -22.28 -21.85
N ASN A 255 7.17 -21.39 -22.53
CA ASN A 255 7.62 -20.84 -23.81
C ASN A 255 8.11 -19.40 -23.61
N ILE A 256 9.38 -19.28 -23.20
CA ILE A 256 10.05 -18.00 -22.95
C ILE A 256 10.57 -17.44 -24.29
N SER A 257 9.78 -16.58 -24.92
CA SER A 257 10.32 -15.59 -25.88
C SER A 257 10.88 -14.38 -25.11
N LYS A 258 11.92 -13.73 -25.66
CA LYS A 258 12.61 -12.56 -25.06
C LYS A 258 11.66 -11.54 -24.42
N PRO A 259 12.04 -10.91 -23.29
CA PRO A 259 11.14 -10.08 -22.51
C PRO A 259 10.68 -8.86 -23.32
N LYS A 260 9.40 -8.84 -23.67
CA LYS A 260 8.74 -7.64 -24.16
C LYS A 260 8.35 -6.79 -22.96
N ILE A 261 8.95 -5.61 -22.84
CA ILE A 261 8.62 -4.66 -21.78
C ILE A 261 7.27 -4.03 -22.11
N ASN A 262 6.37 -4.02 -21.13
CA ASN A 262 5.03 -3.45 -21.25
C ASN A 262 4.91 -2.18 -20.41
N THR A 263 4.04 -1.26 -20.83
CA THR A 263 3.70 -0.11 -19.98
C THR A 263 2.73 -0.53 -18.85
N VAL A 264 2.60 0.29 -17.81
CA VAL A 264 1.59 0.06 -16.75
C VAL A 264 0.17 0.01 -17.34
N LYS A 265 -0.13 0.90 -18.31
CA LYS A 265 -1.39 0.93 -19.05
C LYS A 265 -1.68 -0.40 -19.74
N ASP A 266 -0.72 -0.91 -20.51
CA ASP A 266 -0.85 -2.19 -21.21
C ASP A 266 -0.94 -3.37 -20.24
N SER A 267 -0.43 -3.16 -19.02
CA SER A 267 -0.47 -4.18 -17.97
C SER A 267 -1.86 -4.35 -17.41
N PHE A 268 -2.57 -3.26 -17.10
CA PHE A 268 -3.91 -3.33 -16.53
C PHE A 268 -5.05 -3.54 -17.54
N LYS A 269 -4.79 -3.41 -18.85
CA LYS A 269 -5.82 -3.57 -19.89
C LYS A 269 -6.64 -4.87 -19.72
N ASN A 270 -7.95 -4.73 -19.57
CA ASN A 270 -8.91 -5.84 -19.36
C ASN A 270 -8.71 -6.61 -18.04
N ARG A 271 -8.06 -5.99 -17.06
CA ARG A 271 -7.82 -6.56 -15.73
C ARG A 271 -8.51 -5.75 -14.64
N GLU A 272 -9.11 -4.61 -14.98
CA GLU A 272 -9.99 -3.88 -14.08
C GLU A 272 -11.23 -4.73 -13.75
N LEU A 273 -11.57 -4.83 -12.45
CA LEU A 273 -12.72 -5.61 -11.99
C LEU A 273 -14.06 -4.98 -12.43
N VAL A 274 -14.04 -3.67 -12.71
CA VAL A 274 -15.17 -2.94 -13.25
C VAL A 274 -14.68 -2.09 -14.42
N LYS A 275 -15.47 -2.07 -15.50
CA LYS A 275 -15.23 -1.14 -16.60
C LYS A 275 -15.56 0.28 -16.16
N ILE A 276 -14.58 1.16 -16.21
CA ILE A 276 -14.74 2.58 -15.94
C ILE A 276 -14.60 3.37 -17.25
N PRO A 277 -15.34 4.47 -17.43
CA PRO A 277 -15.19 5.31 -18.62
C PRO A 277 -13.84 6.02 -18.65
N ARG A 278 -13.48 6.58 -19.81
CA ARG A 278 -12.28 7.43 -19.91
C ARG A 278 -12.46 8.71 -19.11
N LEU A 279 -11.35 9.35 -18.74
CA LEU A 279 -11.36 10.59 -17.96
C LEU A 279 -12.13 11.74 -18.64
N ASP A 280 -12.17 11.77 -19.98
CA ASP A 280 -12.89 12.76 -20.79
C ASP A 280 -14.37 12.41 -21.04
N GLU A 281 -14.79 11.18 -20.71
CA GLU A 281 -16.17 10.71 -20.83
C GLU A 281 -16.94 10.92 -19.51
N PRO A 282 -18.25 11.19 -19.53
CA PRO A 282 -19.05 11.29 -18.31
C PRO A 282 -19.06 9.95 -17.55
N VAL A 283 -19.15 10.03 -16.22
CA VAL A 283 -19.39 8.84 -15.40
C VAL A 283 -20.80 8.29 -15.66
N PRO A 284 -21.02 6.97 -15.54
CA PRO A 284 -22.32 6.38 -15.83
C PRO A 284 -23.35 6.71 -14.73
N ASP A 285 -24.64 6.62 -15.05
CA ASP A 285 -25.74 7.00 -14.15
C ASP A 285 -25.84 6.20 -12.84
N ASN A 286 -25.22 5.01 -12.79
CA ASN A 286 -25.18 4.18 -11.59
C ASN A 286 -24.08 4.59 -10.60
N TRP A 287 -23.30 5.62 -10.90
CA TRP A 287 -22.33 6.21 -9.97
C TRP A 287 -22.99 7.27 -9.11
N ILE A 288 -22.51 7.42 -7.89
CA ILE A 288 -22.91 8.50 -6.99
C ILE A 288 -21.90 9.64 -7.13
N THR A 289 -22.38 10.86 -7.36
CA THR A 289 -21.55 12.05 -7.52
C THR A 289 -21.81 13.05 -6.40
N ILE A 290 -20.74 13.57 -5.82
CA ILE A 290 -20.74 14.59 -4.77
C ILE A 290 -19.88 15.76 -5.26
N GLU A 291 -20.48 16.95 -5.33
CA GLU A 291 -19.77 18.21 -5.62
C GLU A 291 -19.77 19.08 -4.37
N SER A 292 -18.59 19.40 -3.86
CA SER A 292 -18.45 20.19 -2.63
C SER A 292 -17.08 20.84 -2.49
N GLU A 293 -16.86 21.52 -1.37
CA GLU A 293 -15.55 21.86 -0.85
C GLU A 293 -15.13 20.77 0.13
N PHE A 294 -13.99 20.14 -0.09
CA PHE A 294 -13.48 19.08 0.79
C PHE A 294 -12.28 19.58 1.59
N VAL A 295 -12.09 19.01 2.78
CA VAL A 295 -10.82 19.07 3.54
C VAL A 295 -9.86 18.02 3.02
N MET A 296 -10.35 16.82 2.75
CA MET A 296 -9.53 15.70 2.29
C MET A 296 -10.41 14.67 1.58
N VAL A 297 -9.79 13.97 0.62
CA VAL A 297 -10.36 12.82 -0.07
C VAL A 297 -9.27 11.77 -0.21
N ASN A 298 -9.46 10.61 0.38
CA ASN A 298 -8.51 9.51 0.31
C ASN A 298 -9.19 8.24 -0.17
N VAL A 299 -8.51 7.50 -1.02
CA VAL A 299 -8.88 6.18 -1.49
C VAL A 299 -7.82 5.23 -0.94
N THR A 300 -8.21 4.29 -0.10
CA THR A 300 -7.26 3.41 0.61
C THR A 300 -7.65 1.94 0.46
N SER A 301 -6.66 1.06 0.45
CA SER A 301 -6.88 -0.39 0.36
C SER A 301 -6.24 -1.16 1.51
N LEU A 302 -5.32 -0.58 2.29
CA LEU A 302 -4.68 -1.26 3.41
C LEU A 302 -5.20 -0.79 4.77
N SER A 303 -4.91 -1.60 5.80
CA SER A 303 -5.34 -1.29 7.15
C SER A 303 -4.56 -0.16 7.80
N HIS A 304 -3.32 0.06 7.36
CA HIS A 304 -2.43 1.10 7.87
C HIS A 304 -1.99 2.02 6.73
N ILE A 305 -1.79 3.30 7.05
CA ILE A 305 -1.17 4.30 6.16
C ILE A 305 0.17 4.83 6.71
N GLY A 306 0.69 4.14 7.73
CA GLY A 306 1.99 4.35 8.34
C GLY A 306 2.24 3.26 9.38
N SER A 307 3.48 3.09 9.86
CA SER A 307 3.82 1.99 10.76
C SER A 307 3.02 1.99 12.06
N ASP A 308 2.74 3.19 12.58
CA ASP A 308 1.99 3.44 13.82
C ASP A 308 0.65 4.15 13.54
N LEU A 309 0.18 4.12 12.28
CA LEU A 309 -0.98 4.87 11.83
C LEU A 309 -2.02 3.93 11.20
N PRO A 310 -2.80 3.21 12.04
CA PRO A 310 -3.93 2.44 11.56
C PRO A 310 -4.99 3.36 10.99
N TYR A 311 -5.62 2.95 9.88
CA TYR A 311 -6.59 3.75 9.15
C TYR A 311 -7.92 3.05 8.97
N ILE A 312 -7.92 1.86 8.37
CA ILE A 312 -9.10 1.02 8.14
C ILE A 312 -8.80 -0.40 8.65
N PRO A 313 -8.86 -0.67 9.98
CA PRO A 313 -8.43 -1.95 10.55
C PRO A 313 -9.12 -3.19 9.94
N SER A 314 -10.36 -3.02 9.46
CA SER A 314 -11.14 -4.07 8.81
C SER A 314 -10.58 -4.49 7.45
N SER A 315 -9.91 -3.60 6.72
CA SER A 315 -9.43 -3.86 5.35
C SER A 315 -8.46 -5.03 5.28
N LYS A 316 -8.58 -5.93 4.29
CA LYS A 316 -7.61 -7.01 4.03
C LYS A 316 -6.77 -6.75 2.78
N LEU A 317 -5.63 -7.44 2.69
CA LEU A 317 -4.65 -7.22 1.62
C LEU A 317 -5.19 -7.61 0.24
N GLU A 318 -6.02 -8.64 0.18
CA GLU A 318 -6.52 -9.27 -1.05
C GLU A 318 -7.90 -8.75 -1.48
N GLU A 319 -8.53 -7.86 -0.70
CA GLU A 319 -9.90 -7.42 -0.91
C GLU A 319 -10.09 -6.65 -2.21
N GLU A 320 -11.21 -6.90 -2.89
CA GLU A 320 -11.62 -6.22 -4.14
C GLU A 320 -12.22 -4.83 -3.90
N VAL A 321 -12.12 -4.35 -2.65
CA VAL A 321 -12.77 -3.15 -2.14
C VAL A 321 -11.75 -2.04 -1.98
N LEU A 322 -12.10 -0.85 -2.46
CA LEU A 322 -11.44 0.39 -2.11
C LEU A 322 -12.26 1.11 -1.04
N TYR A 323 -11.61 1.75 -0.10
CA TYR A 323 -12.27 2.57 0.91
C TYR A 323 -12.08 4.04 0.57
N LEU A 324 -13.14 4.67 0.07
CA LEU A 324 -13.22 6.11 -0.17
C LEU A 324 -13.56 6.81 1.13
N SER A 325 -12.65 7.62 1.65
CA SER A 325 -12.88 8.47 2.80
C SER A 325 -12.82 9.94 2.42
N LEU A 326 -13.72 10.74 2.98
CA LEU A 326 -13.82 12.16 2.69
C LEU A 326 -14.27 12.94 3.91
N VAL A 327 -13.85 14.20 3.95
CA VAL A 327 -14.33 15.19 4.92
C VAL A 327 -14.83 16.39 4.15
N ASP A 328 -16.13 16.60 4.17
CA ASP A 328 -16.77 17.76 3.55
C ASP A 328 -16.54 19.00 4.44
N TRP A 329 -16.12 20.10 3.83
CA TRP A 329 -15.86 21.36 4.54
C TRP A 329 -17.12 21.89 5.25
N SER A 330 -18.30 21.71 4.67
CA SER A 330 -19.58 22.22 5.18
C SER A 330 -19.97 21.65 6.54
N VAL A 331 -19.47 20.45 6.89
CA VAL A 331 -19.75 19.81 8.18
C VAL A 331 -18.67 20.07 9.23
N VAL A 332 -17.58 20.78 8.87
CA VAL A 332 -16.49 21.10 9.79
C VAL A 332 -16.86 22.25 10.70
N LYS A 333 -17.01 21.97 11.99
CA LYS A 333 -17.36 22.99 13.00
C LYS A 333 -16.27 24.03 13.21
N ASN A 334 -15.03 23.58 13.34
CA ASN A 334 -13.84 24.43 13.51
C ASN A 334 -12.56 23.64 13.20
N ARG A 335 -11.44 24.34 12.96
CA ARG A 335 -10.14 23.74 12.64
C ARG A 335 -9.62 22.75 13.70
N PHE A 336 -9.97 22.93 14.98
CA PHE A 336 -9.53 22.03 16.04
C PHE A 336 -10.23 20.67 16.00
N SER A 337 -11.44 20.61 15.44
CA SER A 337 -12.11 19.32 15.21
C SER A 337 -11.33 18.44 14.22
N ILE A 338 -10.78 19.04 13.15
CA ILE A 338 -9.89 18.36 12.21
C ILE A 338 -8.57 17.98 12.89
N ALA A 339 -7.97 18.91 13.63
CA ALA A 339 -6.73 18.65 14.36
C ALA A 339 -6.85 17.44 15.30
N ARG A 340 -7.98 17.38 16.03
CA ARG A 340 -8.27 16.30 16.97
C ARG A 340 -8.53 14.99 16.24
N MET A 341 -9.30 15.01 15.16
CA MET A 341 -9.51 13.85 14.30
C MET A 341 -8.20 13.27 13.78
N LEU A 342 -7.28 14.13 13.29
CA LEU A 342 -5.95 13.70 12.83
C LEU A 342 -5.07 13.15 13.96
N ALA A 343 -5.15 13.74 15.16
CA ALA A 343 -4.42 13.26 16.34
C ALA A 343 -4.95 11.91 16.85
N ASP A 344 -6.25 11.66 16.71
CA ASP A 344 -6.94 10.45 17.16
C ASP A 344 -6.80 9.26 16.16
N MET A 345 -6.03 9.43 15.07
CA MET A 345 -5.84 8.39 14.06
C MET A 345 -5.01 7.20 14.55
N ASP A 346 -4.02 7.45 15.42
CA ASP A 346 -3.15 6.41 16.00
C ASP A 346 -3.92 5.39 16.85
N ILE A 347 -5.08 5.80 17.37
CA ILE A 347 -6.01 4.97 18.13
C ILE A 347 -7.27 4.56 17.33
N CYS A 348 -7.33 4.88 16.04
CA CYS A 348 -8.48 4.66 15.14
C CYS A 348 -9.77 5.42 15.49
N SER A 349 -9.73 6.35 16.43
CA SER A 349 -10.93 7.09 16.84
C SER A 349 -11.36 8.13 15.81
N HIS A 350 -10.56 8.41 14.77
CA HIS A 350 -10.98 9.21 13.61
C HIS A 350 -12.22 8.65 12.91
N LEU A 351 -12.46 7.34 13.00
CA LEU A 351 -13.63 6.68 12.42
C LEU A 351 -14.95 7.05 13.13
N ASP A 352 -14.88 7.51 14.37
CA ASP A 352 -16.05 7.90 15.17
C ASP A 352 -16.47 9.36 14.93
N TYR A 353 -15.68 10.12 14.16
CA TYR A 353 -15.94 11.54 13.90
C TYR A 353 -17.09 11.69 12.89
N PRO A 354 -18.18 12.41 13.21
CA PRO A 354 -19.32 12.57 12.30
C PRO A 354 -18.99 13.24 10.96
N CYS A 355 -17.91 14.01 10.90
CA CYS A 355 -17.45 14.68 9.67
C CYS A 355 -16.59 13.78 8.78
N PHE A 356 -16.15 12.63 9.28
CA PHE A 356 -15.33 11.67 8.55
C PHE A 356 -16.24 10.61 7.93
N HIS A 357 -16.45 10.71 6.62
CA HIS A 357 -17.21 9.73 5.86
C HIS A 357 -16.25 8.70 5.28
N PHE A 358 -16.67 7.43 5.28
CA PHE A 358 -15.91 6.34 4.70
C PHE A 358 -16.88 5.37 4.01
N ILE A 359 -16.59 5.03 2.77
CA ILE A 359 -17.51 4.40 1.83
C ILE A 359 -16.75 3.28 1.10
N PRO A 360 -17.21 2.02 1.18
CA PRO A 360 -16.64 0.95 0.36
C PRO A 360 -17.08 1.14 -1.10
N VAL A 361 -16.12 1.18 -2.01
CA VAL A 361 -16.32 1.46 -3.44
C VAL A 361 -15.53 0.46 -4.31
N LYS A 362 -16.02 0.21 -5.52
CA LYS A 362 -15.28 -0.59 -6.54
C LYS A 362 -14.35 0.28 -7.37
N ALA A 363 -14.76 1.52 -7.59
CA ALA A 363 -14.03 2.52 -8.35
C ALA A 363 -14.44 3.92 -7.90
N CYS A 364 -13.55 4.88 -8.11
CA CYS A 364 -13.82 6.29 -7.89
C CYS A 364 -13.07 7.17 -8.88
N ARG A 365 -13.62 8.34 -9.14
CA ARG A 365 -13.05 9.42 -9.94
C ARG A 365 -13.10 10.70 -9.12
N ILE A 366 -11.98 11.40 -9.05
CA ILE A 366 -11.83 12.67 -8.35
C ILE A 366 -11.41 13.73 -9.37
N GLU A 367 -12.15 14.82 -9.40
CA GLU A 367 -12.00 15.91 -10.35
C GLU A 367 -11.87 17.22 -9.56
N PRO A 368 -10.63 17.63 -9.22
CA PRO A 368 -10.38 18.93 -8.62
C PRO A 368 -10.93 20.04 -9.52
N ALA A 369 -11.61 21.03 -8.94
CA ALA A 369 -12.09 22.17 -9.72
C ALA A 369 -10.89 23.01 -10.23
N PRO A 370 -11.04 23.74 -11.35
CA PRO A 370 -9.97 24.60 -11.86
C PRO A 370 -9.49 25.59 -10.77
N GLY A 371 -8.19 25.53 -10.45
CA GLY A 371 -7.58 26.38 -9.42
C GLY A 371 -7.83 25.95 -7.97
N ALA A 372 -8.47 24.81 -7.71
CA ALA A 372 -8.80 24.33 -6.36
C ALA A 372 -7.60 23.91 -5.49
N GLY A 373 -6.39 23.93 -6.04
CA GLY A 373 -5.17 23.55 -5.32
C GLY A 373 -5.21 22.12 -4.77
N GLY A 374 -4.40 21.87 -3.74
CA GLY A 374 -4.27 20.56 -3.10
C GLY A 374 -3.33 19.63 -3.86
N HIS A 375 -2.39 19.05 -3.15
CA HIS A 375 -1.53 18.02 -3.71
C HIS A 375 -2.28 16.71 -3.89
N VAL A 376 -1.76 15.87 -4.77
CA VAL A 376 -2.16 14.48 -4.93
C VAL A 376 -0.94 13.62 -4.62
N ALA A 377 -1.11 12.56 -3.85
CA ALA A 377 -0.08 11.55 -3.65
C ALA A 377 -0.63 10.13 -3.86
N VAL A 378 0.18 9.27 -4.47
CA VAL A 378 -0.13 7.87 -4.77
C VAL A 378 0.92 7.00 -4.10
N ASP A 379 0.50 6.14 -3.17
CA ASP A 379 1.37 5.34 -2.29
C ASP A 379 2.48 6.18 -1.60
N GLY A 380 2.15 7.44 -1.30
CA GLY A 380 3.06 8.41 -0.68
C GLY A 380 3.95 9.19 -1.66
N GLU A 381 3.92 8.89 -2.96
CA GLU A 381 4.69 9.60 -3.98
C GLU A 381 3.87 10.73 -4.63
N PRO A 382 4.43 11.94 -4.82
CA PRO A 382 3.71 13.08 -5.36
C PRO A 382 3.27 12.88 -6.81
N CYS A 383 2.07 13.38 -7.13
CA CYS A 383 1.52 13.48 -8.48
C CYS A 383 1.23 14.94 -8.84
N THR A 384 1.01 15.20 -10.13
CA THR A 384 0.67 16.54 -10.61
C THR A 384 -0.68 16.98 -10.05
N SER A 385 -0.69 18.08 -9.30
CA SER A 385 -1.89 18.65 -8.68
C SER A 385 -2.87 19.23 -9.71
N GLY A 386 -4.16 19.21 -9.37
CA GLY A 386 -5.22 19.86 -10.14
C GLY A 386 -5.75 19.07 -11.33
N SER A 387 -5.18 17.90 -11.64
CA SER A 387 -5.68 16.99 -12.66
C SER A 387 -6.76 16.06 -12.13
N ALA A 388 -7.70 15.71 -13.01
CA ALA A 388 -8.65 14.63 -12.75
C ALA A 388 -7.92 13.29 -12.72
N PHE A 389 -8.34 12.41 -11.81
CA PHE A 389 -7.81 11.06 -11.71
C PHE A 389 -8.90 10.07 -11.31
N GLN A 390 -8.67 8.80 -11.64
CA GLN A 390 -9.55 7.70 -11.28
C GLN A 390 -8.78 6.48 -10.79
N VAL A 391 -9.42 5.71 -9.91
CA VAL A 391 -8.85 4.51 -9.29
C VAL A 391 -9.86 3.38 -9.38
N VAL A 392 -9.40 2.20 -9.77
CA VAL A 392 -10.22 0.98 -9.84
C VAL A 392 -9.43 -0.23 -9.38
N ALA A 393 -10.10 -1.14 -8.66
CA ALA A 393 -9.52 -2.41 -8.30
C ALA A 393 -9.28 -3.30 -9.53
N SER A 394 -8.18 -4.05 -9.53
CA SER A 394 -7.85 -4.99 -10.59
C SER A 394 -7.90 -6.45 -10.11
N SER A 395 -7.87 -7.37 -11.06
CA SER A 395 -7.70 -8.81 -10.79
C SER A 395 -6.26 -9.18 -10.44
N TYR A 396 -5.30 -8.25 -10.52
CA TYR A 396 -3.92 -8.54 -10.19
C TYR A 396 -3.66 -8.45 -8.70
N CYS A 397 -2.91 -9.43 -8.21
CA CYS A 397 -2.35 -9.45 -6.88
C CYS A 397 -0.84 -9.72 -6.97
N ALA A 398 -0.06 -8.98 -6.19
CA ALA A 398 1.32 -9.34 -5.87
C ALA A 398 1.33 -10.34 -4.70
N THR A 399 2.37 -11.15 -4.59
CA THR A 399 2.53 -12.08 -3.46
C THR A 399 3.45 -11.46 -2.42
N VAL A 400 2.98 -11.38 -1.17
CA VAL A 400 3.75 -10.86 -0.05
C VAL A 400 3.99 -11.96 0.99
N ALA A 401 5.20 -11.96 1.56
CA ALA A 401 5.53 -12.82 2.68
C ALA A 401 4.76 -12.38 3.93
N CYS A 402 4.16 -13.36 4.60
CA CYS A 402 3.37 -13.18 5.80
C CYS A 402 3.57 -14.39 6.73
N ARG A 403 2.74 -14.53 7.77
CA ARG A 403 2.60 -15.77 8.54
C ARG A 403 1.14 -16.14 8.66
N GLU A 404 0.86 -17.43 8.67
CA GLU A 404 -0.44 -17.93 9.14
C GLU A 404 -0.57 -17.70 10.63
N LEU A 405 -1.74 -17.27 11.06
CA LEU A 405 -2.09 -17.27 12.47
C LEU A 405 -2.21 -18.72 12.90
N ARG A 406 -1.43 -19.08 13.91
CA ARG A 406 -1.59 -20.36 14.59
C ARG A 406 -2.77 -20.21 15.54
N ASP A 407 -3.80 -21.01 15.32
CA ASP A 407 -4.97 -21.12 16.19
C ASP A 407 -4.61 -21.52 17.64
#